data_AF-A0A948WAY6-F1
#
_entry.id   AF-A0A948WAY6-F1
#
_cell.length_a   1.000
_cell.length_b   1.000
_cell.length_c   1.000
_cell.angle_alpha   90.00
_cell.angle_beta   90.00
_cell.angle_gamma   90.00
#
_symmetry.space_group_name_H-M   'P 1'
#
loop_
_entity.id
_entity.type
_entity.pdbx_description
1 polymer ?
#
loop_
_entity_poly.entity_id
_entity_poly.type
_entity_poly.pdbx_seq_one_letter_code
_entity_poly.pdbx_strand_id
1 'polypeptide(L)'
;METPTSLSALQSWRDFHATDDGKRLFPGLESLRWFLREHRDSLIQARVMLKVRGQWHVIRPDFDRAVIRILQEQALTTLPHGVDELAQAA
;
A
#
# COMPACT_ATOMS: atom_id res chain seq x y z
N MET A 1 -4.03 -9.84 -23.43
CA MET A 1 -3.95 -8.98 -22.23
C MET A 1 -5.02 -9.47 -21.28
N GLU A 2 -4.63 -10.28 -20.30
CA GLU A 2 -5.58 -10.86 -19.35
C GLU A 2 -5.93 -9.77 -18.33
N THR A 3 -7.15 -9.24 -18.43
CA THR A 3 -7.75 -8.46 -17.37
C THR A 3 -7.81 -9.34 -16.12
N PRO A 4 -7.20 -8.96 -14.98
CA PRO A 4 -7.36 -9.72 -13.74
C PRO A 4 -8.76 -9.46 -13.18
N THR A 5 -9.78 -9.98 -13.86
CA THR A 5 -11.19 -9.95 -13.45
C THR A 5 -11.51 -11.16 -12.57
N SER A 6 -10.53 -11.64 -11.79
CA SER A 6 -10.77 -12.76 -10.89
C SER A 6 -10.91 -12.22 -9.48
N LEU A 7 -12.13 -12.30 -8.94
CA LEU A 7 -12.41 -12.05 -7.51
C LEU A 7 -11.53 -12.92 -6.60
N SER A 8 -10.91 -13.97 -7.13
CA SER A 8 -9.88 -14.80 -6.50
C SER A 8 -8.67 -14.01 -5.97
N ALA A 9 -8.41 -12.81 -6.51
CA ALA A 9 -7.34 -11.92 -6.05
C ALA A 9 -7.75 -11.02 -4.87
N LEU A 10 -9.01 -11.08 -4.43
CA LEU A 10 -9.48 -10.39 -3.24
C LEU A 10 -9.03 -11.14 -2.01
N GLN A 11 -8.20 -10.48 -1.20
CA GLN A 11 -7.85 -10.95 0.12
C GLN A 11 -8.31 -9.92 1.16
N SER A 12 -8.71 -10.40 2.34
CA SER A 12 -8.92 -9.52 3.47
C SER A 12 -7.61 -8.81 3.80
N TRP A 13 -7.68 -7.56 4.24
CA TRP A 13 -6.49 -6.86 4.73
C TRP A 13 -5.85 -7.58 5.93
N ARG A 14 -6.62 -8.37 6.69
CA ARG A 14 -6.10 -9.22 7.77
C ARG A 14 -5.29 -10.40 7.23
N ASP A 15 -5.79 -11.04 6.18
CA ASP A 15 -5.12 -12.17 5.53
C ASP A 15 -3.84 -11.69 4.83
N PHE A 16 -3.88 -10.51 4.22
CA PHE A 16 -2.69 -9.83 3.70
C PHE A 16 -1.60 -9.70 4.78
N HIS A 17 -1.94 -9.17 5.96
CA HIS A 17 -0.97 -9.02 7.05
C HIS A 17 -0.46 -10.37 7.58
N ALA A 18 -1.19 -11.47 7.38
CA ALA A 18 -0.70 -12.79 7.79
C ALA A 18 0.45 -13.29 6.89
N THR A 19 0.56 -12.81 5.65
CA THR A 19 1.65 -13.13 4.71
C THR A 19 2.99 -12.51 5.14
N ASP A 20 4.11 -13.10 4.70
CA ASP A 20 5.45 -12.56 4.94
C ASP A 20 5.63 -11.15 4.38
N ASP A 21 5.12 -10.88 3.17
CA ASP A 21 5.14 -9.54 2.55
C ASP A 21 4.38 -8.51 3.41
N GLY A 22 3.19 -8.89 3.89
CA GLY A 22 2.35 -8.03 4.72
C GLY A 22 3.03 -7.66 6.04
N LYS A 23 3.65 -8.63 6.72
CA LYS A 23 4.43 -8.39 7.96
C LYS A 23 5.68 -7.56 7.71
N ARG A 24 6.32 -7.72 6.55
CA ARG A 24 7.50 -6.96 6.16
C ARG A 24 7.17 -5.49 5.88
N LEU A 25 6.04 -5.21 5.24
CA LEU A 25 5.57 -3.85 4.97
C LEU A 25 4.96 -3.18 6.22
N PHE A 26 4.24 -3.96 7.03
CA PHE A 26 3.57 -3.48 8.22
C PHE A 26 3.95 -4.36 9.41
N PRO A 27 4.80 -3.87 10.34
CA PRO A 27 5.26 -4.66 11.48
C PRO A 27 4.13 -5.10 12.42
N GLY A 28 3.00 -4.40 12.39
CA GLY A 28 1.82 -4.73 13.18
C GLY A 28 0.51 -4.36 12.50
N LEU A 29 -0.56 -5.05 12.93
CA LEU A 29 -1.92 -4.86 12.41
C LEU A 29 -2.42 -3.44 12.62
N GLU A 30 -1.99 -2.77 13.69
CA GLU A 30 -2.37 -1.39 13.98
C GLU A 30 -1.73 -0.41 12.99
N SER A 31 -0.48 -0.65 12.58
CA SER A 31 0.19 0.17 11.55
C SER A 31 -0.50 0.02 10.19
N LEU A 32 -0.88 -1.21 9.82
CA LEU A 32 -1.69 -1.44 8.62
C LEU A 32 -3.07 -0.77 8.72
N ARG A 33 -3.75 -0.90 9.87
CA ARG A 33 -5.07 -0.28 10.08
C ARG A 33 -5.00 1.24 9.97
N TRP A 34 -3.98 1.85 10.57
CA TRP A 34 -3.74 3.28 10.45
C TRP A 34 -3.50 3.67 8.98
N PHE A 35 -2.62 2.95 8.27
CA PHE A 35 -2.32 3.23 6.87
C PHE A 35 -3.55 3.15 5.96
N LEU A 36 -4.36 2.09 6.11
CA LEU A 36 -5.60 1.92 5.34
C LEU A 36 -6.62 3.02 5.63
N ARG A 37 -6.63 3.56 6.87
CA ARG A 37 -7.52 4.66 7.25
C ARG A 37 -7.05 5.99 6.66
N GLU A 38 -5.75 6.27 6.75
CA GLU A 38 -5.14 7.51 6.27
C GLU A 38 -5.20 7.63 4.75
N HIS A 39 -4.91 6.54 4.03
CA HIS A 39 -4.79 6.52 2.57
C HIS A 39 -6.00 5.90 1.87
N ARG A 40 -7.13 5.80 2.58
CA ARG A 40 -8.34 5.12 2.10
C ARG A 40 -8.76 5.60 0.71
N ASP A 41 -8.88 6.90 0.52
CA ASP A 41 -9.40 7.48 -0.72
C ASP A 41 -8.45 7.20 -1.89
N SER A 42 -7.13 7.37 -1.68
CA SER A 42 -6.12 7.05 -2.68
C SER A 42 -6.13 5.57 -3.08
N LEU A 43 -6.30 4.67 -2.11
CA LEU A 43 -6.36 3.21 -2.37
C LEU A 43 -7.63 2.81 -3.13
N ILE A 44 -8.75 3.48 -2.86
CA ILE A 44 -10.01 3.27 -3.61
C ILE A 44 -9.88 3.82 -5.03
N GLN A 45 -9.31 5.03 -5.20
CA GLN A 45 -9.08 5.64 -6.51
C GLN A 45 -8.15 4.79 -7.38
N ALA A 46 -7.10 4.22 -6.78
CA ALA A 46 -6.21 3.27 -7.43
C ALA A 46 -6.85 1.91 -7.72
N ARG A 47 -8.11 1.69 -7.29
CA ARG A 47 -8.87 0.44 -7.44
C ARG A 47 -8.19 -0.77 -6.79
N VAL A 48 -7.35 -0.55 -5.79
CA VAL A 48 -6.63 -1.61 -5.07
C VAL A 48 -7.28 -1.99 -3.74
N MET A 49 -8.29 -1.22 -3.32
CA MET A 49 -9.08 -1.50 -2.13
C MET A 49 -10.58 -1.38 -2.43
N LEU A 50 -11.35 -2.39 -2.04
CA LEU A 50 -12.79 -2.48 -2.29
C LEU A 50 -13.53 -2.90 -1.03
N LYS A 51 -14.79 -2.47 -0.90
CA LYS A 51 -15.68 -2.92 0.18
C LYS A 51 -16.63 -3.98 -0.35
N VAL A 52 -16.52 -5.20 0.17
CA VAL A 52 -17.37 -6.34 -0.19
C VAL A 52 -18.10 -6.81 1.07
N ARG A 53 -19.44 -6.86 1.03
CA ARG A 53 -20.29 -7.29 2.17
C ARG A 53 -19.95 -6.62 3.51
N GLY A 54 -19.61 -5.33 3.49
CA GLY A 54 -19.26 -4.58 4.70
C GLY A 54 -17.78 -4.65 5.11
N GLN A 55 -17.00 -5.53 4.50
CA GLN A 55 -15.59 -5.75 4.83
C GLN A 55 -14.65 -5.20 3.75
N TRP A 56 -13.54 -4.60 4.17
CA TRP A 56 -12.51 -4.09 3.28
C TRP A 56 -11.61 -5.23 2.79
N HIS A 57 -11.39 -5.26 1.48
CA HIS A 57 -10.53 -6.21 0.82
C HIS A 57 -9.49 -5.45 0.01
N VAL A 58 -8.30 -6.03 -0.10
CA VAL A 58 -7.20 -5.52 -0.93
C VAL A 58 -7.02 -6.44 -2.13
N ILE A 59 -6.64 -5.85 -3.26
CA ILE A 59 -6.43 -6.58 -4.52
C ILE A 59 -4.94 -6.70 -4.76
N ARG A 60 -4.42 -7.92 -4.82
CA ARG A 60 -3.02 -8.17 -5.13
C ARG A 60 -2.79 -8.53 -6.60
N PRO A 61 -1.63 -8.18 -7.17
CA PRO A 61 -0.46 -7.52 -6.54
C PRO A 61 -0.50 -5.98 -6.56
N ASP A 62 -1.57 -5.36 -7.09
CA ASP A 62 -1.62 -3.91 -7.28
C ASP A 62 -1.60 -3.12 -5.98
N PHE A 63 -2.16 -3.67 -4.90
CA PHE A 63 -2.10 -3.08 -3.56
C PHE A 63 -0.66 -2.84 -3.09
N ASP A 64 0.23 -3.83 -3.22
CA ASP A 64 1.63 -3.73 -2.79
C ASP A 64 2.34 -2.58 -3.52
N ARG A 65 2.09 -2.46 -4.83
CA ARG A 65 2.64 -1.38 -5.66
C ARG A 65 2.11 -0.01 -5.23
N ALA A 66 0.83 0.08 -4.90
CA ALA A 66 0.21 1.32 -4.43
C ALA A 66 0.80 1.74 -3.07
N VAL A 67 1.00 0.79 -2.14
CA VAL A 67 1.63 1.04 -0.85
C VAL A 67 3.04 1.62 -1.04
N ILE A 68 3.88 0.95 -1.83
CA ILE A 68 5.25 1.41 -2.09
C ILE A 68 5.26 2.82 -2.69
N ARG A 69 4.39 3.07 -3.68
CA ARG A 69 4.27 4.38 -4.32
C ARG A 69 3.89 5.47 -3.33
N ILE A 70 2.86 5.26 -2.51
CA ILE A 70 2.40 6.24 -1.51
C ILE A 70 3.53 6.55 -0.52
N LEU A 71 4.22 5.52 -0.04
CA LEU A 71 5.35 5.69 0.90
C LEU A 71 6.52 6.44 0.25
N GLN A 72 6.81 6.19 -1.02
CA GLN A 72 7.84 6.92 -1.77
C GLN A 72 7.48 8.39 -1.95
N GLU A 73 6.24 8.69 -2.35
CA GLU A 73 5.75 10.07 -2.51
C GLU A 73 5.82 10.83 -1.17
N GLN A 74 5.47 10.18 -0.06
CA GLN A 74 5.60 10.76 1.28
C GLN A 74 7.05 10.96 1.70
N ALA A 75 7.95 10.00 1.43
CA ALA A 75 9.36 10.14 1.73
C ALA A 75 9.98 11.32 0.97
N LEU A 76 9.67 11.47 -0.32
CA LEU A 76 10.12 12.60 -1.14
C LEU A 76 9.58 13.94 -0.64
N THR A 77 8.36 13.97 -0.08
CA THR A 77 7.76 15.18 0.49
C THR A 77 8.32 15.52 1.87
N THR A 78 8.73 14.52 2.64
CA THR A 78 9.22 14.67 4.03
C THR A 78 10.73 14.91 4.08
N LEU A 79 11.48 14.50 3.05
CA LEU A 79 12.90 14.82 2.93
C LEU A 79 13.04 16.36 2.85
N PRO A 80 13.73 17.01 3.81
CA PRO A 80 14.18 18.38 3.59
C PRO A 80 15.03 18.38 2.31
N HIS A 81 14.98 19.45 1.53
CA HIS A 81 15.65 19.61 0.24
C HIS A 81 17.20 19.52 0.28
N GLY A 82 17.81 18.85 1.27
CA GLY A 82 19.25 18.75 1.51
C GLY A 82 19.88 17.39 1.19
N VAL A 83 19.23 16.53 0.40
CA VAL A 83 19.88 15.30 -0.13
C VAL A 83 20.59 15.54 -1.48
N ASP A 84 20.44 16.72 -2.07
CA ASP A 84 21.17 17.09 -3.29
C ASP A 84 22.68 17.33 -3.02
N GLU A 85 23.04 17.76 -1.80
CA GLU A 85 24.43 18.04 -1.43
C GLU A 85 25.30 16.79 -1.25
N LEU A 86 24.71 15.64 -0.89
CA LEU A 86 25.46 14.38 -0.73
C LEU A 86 25.75 13.69 -2.06
N ALA A 87 25.02 14.02 -3.13
CA ALA A 87 25.23 13.44 -4.46
C ALA A 87 26.33 14.17 -5.26
N GLN A 88 26.65 15.42 -4.92
CA GLN A 88 27.69 16.20 -5.60
C GLN A 88 29.10 16.08 -4.97
N ALA A 89 29.22 15.41 -3.82
CA ALA A 89 30.49 15.25 -3.10
C ALA A 89 31.19 13.90 -3.31
N ALA A 90 30.75 13.10 -4.30
CA ALA A 90 31.31 11.78 -4.62
C ALA A 90 32.10 11.77 -5.92
#